data_AF-A0A7Y7NKL8-F1
#
_entry.id   AF-A0A7Y7NKL8-F1
#
_cell.length_a   1.000
_cell.length_b   1.000
_cell.length_c   1.000
_cell.angle_alpha   90.00
_cell.angle_beta   90.00
_cell.angle_gamma   90.00
#
_symmetry.space_group_name_H-M   'P 1'
#
loop_
_entity.id
_entity.type
_entity.pdbx_description
1 polymer ?
#
loop_
_entity_poly.entity_id
_entity_poly.type
_entity_poly.pdbx_seq_one_letter_code
_entity_poly.pdbx_strand_id
1 'polypeptide(L)'
;MEKKTNWIRIIYIIGIVSFIIGTLDPLEGSVVILAGSALISFTSFKTNDCHWKIFLASLIMMMIGVVALFYLSSLGGFGGSSDLSWWWGIFILPYPIAWFMTVITLIIRAFKKAK
;
A
#
# COMPACT_ATOMS: atom_id res chain seq x y z
N MET A 1 21.19 -22.07 3.57
CA MET A 1 19.86 -21.70 3.05
C MET A 1 18.96 -21.06 4.12
N GLU A 2 19.09 -21.40 5.41
CA GLU A 2 18.27 -20.83 6.51
C GLU A 2 18.37 -19.29 6.69
N LYS A 3 19.56 -18.69 6.54
CA LYS A 3 19.74 -17.24 6.72
C LYS A 3 18.87 -16.40 5.78
N LYS A 4 18.73 -16.77 4.50
CA LYS A 4 17.93 -16.00 3.54
C LYS A 4 16.44 -16.00 3.92
N THR A 5 15.93 -17.14 4.39
CA THR A 5 14.53 -17.27 4.81
C THR A 5 14.24 -16.41 6.04
N ASN A 6 15.18 -16.31 6.99
CA ASN A 6 15.03 -15.45 8.17
C ASN A 6 15.01 -13.96 7.83
N TRP A 7 15.89 -13.49 6.94
CA TRP A 7 15.89 -12.08 6.52
C TRP A 7 14.60 -11.68 5.80
N ILE A 8 14.10 -12.53 4.90
CA ILE A 8 12.84 -12.28 4.19
C ILE A 8 11.67 -12.18 5.17
N ARG A 9 11.64 -13.02 6.21
CA ARG A 9 10.61 -12.98 7.25
C ARG A 9 10.66 -11.68 8.07
N ILE A 10 11.85 -11.21 8.42
CA ILE A 10 12.02 -9.93 9.14
C ILE A 10 11.52 -8.76 8.29
N ILE A 11 11.92 -8.71 7.01
CA ILE A 11 11.48 -7.66 6.08
C ILE A 11 9.95 -7.68 5.94
N TYR A 12 9.35 -8.87 5.88
CA TYR A 12 7.90 -9.01 5.80
C TYR A 12 7.18 -8.47 7.04
N ILE A 13 7.69 -8.77 8.23
CA ILE A 13 7.13 -8.26 9.50
C ILE A 13 7.26 -6.73 9.55
N ILE A 14 8.43 -6.19 9.22
CA ILE A 14 8.63 -4.73 9.14
C ILE A 14 7.66 -4.11 8.13
N GLY A 15 7.44 -4.77 6.98
CA GLY A 15 6.47 -4.34 5.98
C GLY A 15 5.05 -4.25 6.52
N ILE A 16 4.58 -5.28 7.23
CA ILE A 16 3.26 -5.27 7.88
C ILE A 16 3.16 -4.18 8.94
N VAL A 17 4.14 -4.08 9.82
CA VAL A 17 4.13 -3.11 10.92
C VAL A 17 4.12 -1.68 10.35
N SER A 18 4.97 -1.39 9.37
CA SER A 18 5.00 -0.09 8.70
C SER A 18 3.67 0.21 8.01
N PHE A 19 3.11 -0.78 7.30
CA PHE A 19 1.80 -0.65 6.65
C PHE A 19 0.70 -0.32 7.66
N ILE A 20 0.67 -0.93 8.84
CA ILE A 20 -0.31 -0.65 9.90
C ILE A 20 -0.05 0.71 10.53
N ILE A 21 1.19 1.03 10.92
CA ILE A 21 1.52 2.31 11.56
C ILE A 21 1.14 3.49 10.67
N GLY A 22 1.41 3.41 9.37
CA GLY A 22 1.05 4.48 8.44
C GLY A 22 -0.46 4.69 8.29
N THR A 23 -1.32 3.75 8.72
CA THR A 23 -2.78 3.94 8.71
C THR A 23 -3.31 4.76 9.86
N LEU A 24 -2.50 5.05 10.88
CA LEU A 24 -2.90 5.92 11.99
C LEU A 24 -3.16 7.36 11.51
N ASP A 25 -2.40 7.81 10.52
CA ASP A 25 -2.67 9.03 9.76
C ASP A 25 -2.57 8.69 8.26
N PRO A 26 -3.68 8.38 7.59
CA PRO A 26 -3.65 7.94 6.20
C PRO A 26 -3.16 9.00 5.20
N LEU A 27 -3.12 10.29 5.57
CA LEU A 27 -2.68 11.35 4.67
C LEU A 27 -1.16 11.51 4.76
N GLU A 28 -0.63 11.79 5.94
CA GLU A 28 0.81 11.95 6.16
C GLU A 28 1.54 10.60 6.13
N GLY A 29 0.93 9.58 6.73
CA GLY A 29 1.44 8.21 6.80
C GLY A 29 1.33 7.44 5.49
N SER A 30 0.77 8.04 4.42
CA SER A 30 0.64 7.42 3.09
C SER A 30 1.96 6.94 2.50
N VAL A 31 3.05 7.68 2.75
CA VAL A 31 4.42 7.29 2.34
C VAL A 31 4.86 6.04 3.11
N VAL A 32 4.54 5.96 4.39
CA VAL A 32 4.85 4.80 5.26
C VAL A 32 4.03 3.58 4.84
N ILE A 33 2.74 3.77 4.51
CA ILE A 33 1.87 2.73 3.95
C ILE A 33 2.45 2.20 2.63
N LEU A 34 2.85 3.10 1.73
CA LEU A 34 3.41 2.74 0.43
C LEU A 34 4.72 1.95 0.60
N ALA A 35 5.60 2.38 1.50
CA ALA A 35 6.83 1.67 1.84
C ALA A 35 6.53 0.27 2.43
N GLY A 36 5.59 0.17 3.37
CA GLY A 36 5.15 -1.10 3.94
C GLY A 36 4.60 -2.06 2.88
N SER A 37 3.74 -1.55 2.00
CA SER A 37 3.19 -2.30 0.85
C SER A 37 4.29 -2.76 -0.11
N ALA A 38 5.29 -1.93 -0.37
CA ALA A 38 6.43 -2.30 -1.21
C ALA A 38 7.23 -3.45 -0.61
N LEU A 39 7.49 -3.44 0.71
CA LEU A 39 8.16 -4.53 1.40
C LEU A 39 7.34 -5.84 1.37
N ILE A 40 6.02 -5.75 1.56
CA ILE A 40 5.10 -6.89 1.47
C ILE A 40 5.09 -7.48 0.05
N SER A 41 5.02 -6.63 -0.98
CA SER A 41 5.05 -7.04 -2.38
C SER A 41 6.39 -7.69 -2.75
N PHE A 42 7.50 -7.06 -2.37
CA PHE A 42 8.85 -7.57 -2.62
C PHE A 42 9.08 -8.95 -1.98
N THR A 43 8.72 -9.10 -0.71
CA THR A 43 8.86 -10.38 -0.01
C THR A 43 7.97 -11.46 -0.60
N SER A 44 6.72 -11.13 -0.97
CA SER A 44 5.78 -12.06 -1.61
C SER A 44 6.26 -12.53 -2.99
N PHE A 45 6.84 -11.62 -3.79
CA PHE A 45 7.49 -11.95 -5.04
C PHE A 45 8.69 -12.88 -4.82
N LYS A 46 9.54 -12.58 -3.82
CA LYS A 46 10.74 -13.37 -3.55
C LYS A 46 10.42 -14.78 -3.03
N THR A 47 9.30 -14.96 -2.34
CA THR A 47 8.84 -16.27 -1.85
C THR A 47 8.00 -17.05 -2.84
N ASN A 48 7.81 -16.56 -4.07
CA ASN A 48 6.90 -17.14 -5.07
C ASN A 48 5.47 -17.38 -4.52
N ASP A 49 4.95 -16.43 -3.75
CA ASP A 49 3.58 -16.54 -3.19
C ASP A 49 2.54 -16.46 -4.30
N CYS A 50 1.50 -17.29 -4.28
CA CYS A 50 0.42 -17.27 -5.29
C CYS A 50 -0.20 -15.88 -5.49
N HIS A 51 -0.22 -15.03 -4.46
CA HIS A 51 -0.85 -13.71 -4.49
C HIS A 51 0.12 -12.56 -4.82
N TRP A 52 1.38 -12.84 -5.22
CA TRP A 52 2.39 -11.79 -5.46
C TRP A 52 1.94 -10.74 -6.48
N LYS A 53 1.21 -11.15 -7.52
CA LYS A 53 0.68 -10.24 -8.54
C LYS A 53 -0.35 -9.26 -7.98
N ILE A 54 -1.16 -9.70 -7.02
CA ILE A 54 -2.16 -8.85 -6.38
C ILE A 54 -1.45 -7.79 -5.52
N PHE A 55 -0.46 -8.18 -4.72
CA PHE A 55 0.34 -7.22 -3.95
C PHE A 55 1.08 -6.22 -4.85
N LEU A 56 1.60 -6.65 -6.00
CA LEU A 56 2.22 -5.74 -6.96
C LEU A 56 1.22 -4.78 -7.60
N ALA A 57 0.06 -5.28 -8.03
CA ALA A 57 -1.00 -4.44 -8.58
C ALA A 57 -1.49 -3.41 -7.56
N SER A 58 -1.70 -3.83 -6.30
CA SER A 58 -2.03 -2.93 -5.20
C SER A 58 -0.94 -1.89 -4.97
N LEU A 59 0.34 -2.26 -4.97
CA LEU A 59 1.44 -1.30 -4.82
C LEU A 59 1.43 -0.24 -5.92
N ILE A 60 1.27 -0.63 -7.18
CA ILE A 60 1.24 0.31 -8.32
C ILE A 60 0.04 1.24 -8.20
N MET A 61 -1.14 0.70 -7.90
CA MET A 61 -2.37 1.48 -7.76
C MET A 61 -2.29 2.45 -6.56
N MET A 62 -1.70 2.00 -5.45
CA MET A 62 -1.41 2.82 -4.27
C MET A 62 -0.46 3.96 -4.61
N MET A 63 0.63 3.67 -5.33
CA MET A 63 1.61 4.66 -5.76
C MET A 63 0.96 5.75 -6.61
N ILE A 64 0.11 5.38 -7.57
CA ILE A 64 -0.63 6.33 -8.41
C ILE A 64 -1.52 7.24 -7.54
N GLY A 65 -2.29 6.65 -6.62
CA GLY A 65 -3.18 7.41 -5.75
C GLY A 65 -2.44 8.34 -4.80
N VAL A 66 -1.30 7.91 -4.22
CA VAL A 66 -0.45 8.73 -3.36
C VAL A 66 0.18 9.87 -4.17
N VAL A 67 0.72 9.61 -5.36
CA VAL A 67 1.27 10.67 -6.22
C VAL A 67 0.18 11.69 -6.58
N ALA A 68 -1.02 11.24 -6.93
CA ALA A 68 -2.15 12.14 -7.20
C ALA A 68 -2.54 12.98 -5.98
N LEU A 69 -2.57 12.37 -4.78
CA LEU A 69 -2.84 13.05 -3.52
C LEU A 69 -1.84 14.20 -3.27
N PHE A 70 -0.54 13.92 -3.38
CA PHE A 70 0.51 14.92 -3.17
C PHE A 70 0.49 16.01 -4.26
N TYR A 71 0.25 15.62 -5.51
CA TYR A 71 0.17 16.56 -6.63
C TYR A 71 -1.01 17.52 -6.50
N LEU A 72 -2.20 17.02 -6.14
CA LEU A 72 -3.36 17.88 -5.93
C LEU A 72 -3.19 18.76 -4.68
N SER A 73 -2.53 18.24 -3.64
CA SER A 73 -2.20 19.03 -2.45
C SER A 73 -1.22 20.16 -2.77
N SER A 74 -0.22 19.95 -3.63
CA SER A 74 0.72 21.00 -4.03
C SER A 74 0.11 22.10 -4.89
N LEU A 75 -1.00 21.81 -5.58
CA LEU A 75 -1.79 22.79 -6.32
C LEU A 75 -2.76 23.60 -5.43
N GLY A 76 -2.70 23.42 -4.12
CA GLY A 76 -3.59 24.11 -3.16
C GLY A 76 -4.83 23.31 -2.78
N GLY A 77 -4.95 22.06 -3.22
CA GLY A 77 -6.09 21.18 -2.94
C GLY A 77 -7.18 21.24 -4.00
N PHE A 78 -8.34 20.66 -3.68
CA PHE A 78 -9.50 20.63 -4.57
C PHE A 78 -10.79 20.91 -3.78
N GLY A 79 -11.76 21.53 -4.44
CA GLY A 79 -13.01 21.95 -3.82
C GLY A 79 -12.89 23.25 -2.99
N GLY A 80 -14.05 23.77 -2.60
CA GLY A 80 -14.15 25.00 -1.80
C GLY A 80 -13.62 26.23 -2.55
N SER A 81 -12.60 26.86 -1.98
CA SER A 81 -11.92 28.05 -2.52
C SER A 81 -10.76 27.72 -3.48
N SER A 82 -10.52 26.45 -3.79
CA SER A 82 -9.48 26.03 -4.73
C SER A 82 -9.94 26.18 -6.18
N ASP A 83 -9.01 26.43 -7.10
CA ASP A 83 -9.30 26.50 -8.55
C ASP A 83 -9.72 25.13 -9.14
N LEU A 84 -9.39 24.03 -8.46
CA LEU A 84 -9.70 22.66 -8.88
C LEU A 84 -11.05 22.19 -8.36
N SER A 85 -11.86 21.62 -9.25
CA SER A 85 -13.18 21.05 -8.91
C SER A 85 -13.09 19.74 -8.12
N TRP A 86 -14.17 19.37 -7.45
CA TRP A 86 -14.27 18.13 -6.67
C TRP A 86 -13.98 16.85 -7.48
N TRP A 87 -14.17 16.87 -8.80
CA TRP A 87 -13.92 15.72 -9.66
C TRP A 87 -12.47 15.28 -9.69
N TRP A 88 -11.53 16.18 -9.43
CA TRP A 88 -10.11 15.84 -9.33
C TRP A 88 -9.82 14.87 -8.19
N GLY A 89 -10.67 14.84 -7.14
CA GLY A 89 -10.57 13.86 -6.06
C GLY A 89 -10.71 12.40 -6.54
N ILE A 90 -11.28 12.15 -7.71
CA ILE A 90 -11.41 10.79 -8.26
C ILE A 90 -10.05 10.13 -8.51
N PHE A 91 -9.01 10.93 -8.80
CA PHE A 91 -7.65 10.44 -9.02
C PHE A 91 -6.98 9.95 -7.74
N ILE A 92 -7.54 10.25 -6.57
CA ILE A 92 -7.05 9.78 -5.27
C ILE A 92 -7.62 8.39 -4.95
N LEU A 93 -8.79 8.02 -5.49
CA LEU A 93 -9.45 6.71 -5.24
C LEU A 93 -8.56 5.47 -5.41
N PRO A 94 -7.58 5.41 -6.33
CA PRO A 94 -6.64 4.30 -6.40
C PRO A 94 -5.97 3.98 -5.07
N TYR A 95 -5.68 4.98 -4.23
CA TYR A 95 -5.04 4.80 -2.93
C TYR A 95 -5.86 3.96 -1.94
N PRO A 96 -7.09 4.36 -1.54
CA PRO A 96 -7.90 3.57 -0.62
C PRO A 96 -8.28 2.20 -1.21
N ILE A 97 -8.54 2.10 -2.53
CA ILE A 97 -8.84 0.82 -3.17
C ILE A 97 -7.65 -0.15 -3.03
N ALA A 98 -6.45 0.32 -3.33
CA ALA A 98 -5.23 -0.48 -3.19
C ALA A 98 -4.96 -0.90 -1.75
N TRP A 99 -5.26 -0.02 -0.79
CA TRP A 99 -5.17 -0.34 0.62
C TRP A 99 -6.10 -1.51 0.99
N PHE A 100 -7.38 -1.43 0.63
CA PHE A 100 -8.34 -2.52 0.87
C PHE A 100 -7.90 -3.84 0.22
N MET A 101 -7.45 -3.79 -1.04
CA MET A 101 -6.93 -4.98 -1.73
C MET A 101 -5.76 -5.61 -0.97
N THR A 102 -4.83 -4.80 -0.45
CA THR A 102 -3.69 -5.28 0.33
C THR A 102 -4.15 -5.94 1.63
N VAL A 103 -5.06 -5.31 2.37
CA VAL A 103 -5.62 -5.85 3.63
C VAL A 103 -6.35 -7.16 3.40
N ILE A 104 -7.26 -7.20 2.42
CA ILE A 104 -8.04 -8.41 2.08
C ILE A 104 -7.09 -9.55 1.71
N THR A 105 -6.07 -9.27 0.90
CA THR A 105 -5.11 -10.29 0.47
C THR A 105 -4.27 -10.80 1.65
N LEU A 106 -3.85 -9.93 2.57
CA LEU A 106 -3.15 -10.33 3.80
C LEU A 106 -4.02 -11.24 4.67
N ILE A 107 -5.31 -10.92 4.82
CA ILE A 107 -6.27 -11.73 5.59
C ILE A 107 -6.45 -13.10 4.94
N ILE A 108 -6.72 -13.15 3.63
CA ILE A 108 -6.87 -14.42 2.88
C ILE A 108 -5.63 -15.29 3.03
N ARG A 109 -4.45 -14.69 2.91
CA ARG A 109 -3.17 -15.37 3.05
C ARG A 109 -2.98 -15.94 4.46
N ALA A 110 -3.37 -15.20 5.50
CA ALA A 110 -3.28 -15.65 6.89
C ALA A 110 -4.18 -16.87 7.13
N PHE A 111 -5.42 -16.85 6.64
CA PHE A 111 -6.35 -17.99 6.79
C PHE A 111 -5.94 -19.22 5.98
N LYS A 112 -5.43 -19.07 4.76
CA LYS A 112 -4.96 -20.21 3.94
C LYS A 112 -3.74 -20.91 4.55
N LYS A 113 -2.89 -20.19 5.28
CA LYS A 113 -1.68 -20.75 5.91
C LYS A 113 -1.97 -21.40 7.26
N ALA A 114 -3.10 -21.06 7.89
CA ALA A 114 -3.53 -21.64 9.17
C ALA A 114 -4.21 -23.03 9.00
N LYS A 115 -4.40 -23.48 7.76
CA LYS A 115 -4.96 -24.78 7.41
C LYS A 115 -3.87 -25.69 6.87
#